data_AF-A0A8T0D9P7-F1
#
_entry.id   AF-A0A8T0D9P7-F1
#
_cell.length_a   1.000
_cell.length_b   1.000
_cell.length_c   1.000
_cell.angle_alpha   90.00
_cell.angle_beta   90.00
_cell.angle_gamma   90.00
#
_symmetry.space_group_name_H-M   'P 1'
#
loop_
_entity.id
_entity.type
_entity.pdbx_description
1 polymer ?
#
loop_
_entity_poly.entity_id
_entity_poly.type
_entity_poly.pdbx_seq_one_letter_code
_entity_poly.pdbx_strand_id
1 'polypeptide(L)'
;MEVLVRDYGLVCISRPGTDVAKCIFNSSLLSKYESNIQLVSEWCGNNLSSTLIRRSLRLGQSIRYLVPDAALEKIYELGLYGARKPERSVLQPDKSCGRVPTAKPLSPTRDNYSESDVQLTNSPITTTEDTPPST
;
A
#
# COMPACT_ATOMS: atom_id res chain seq x y z
N MET A 1 -28.20 19.62 -6.69
CA MET A 1 -26.89 19.56 -6.01
C MET A 1 -26.86 20.49 -4.79
N GLU A 2 -27.44 21.70 -4.88
CA GLU A 2 -27.46 22.69 -3.77
C GLU A 2 -28.00 22.15 -2.44
N VAL A 3 -29.15 21.45 -2.46
CA VAL A 3 -29.80 20.89 -1.25
C VAL A 3 -28.86 19.98 -0.46
N LEU A 4 -27.99 19.21 -1.14
CA LEU A 4 -27.03 18.36 -0.46
C LEU A 4 -26.07 19.23 0.33
N VAL A 5 -25.30 20.09 -0.33
CA VAL A 5 -24.25 20.89 0.34
C VAL A 5 -24.82 21.89 1.37
N ARG A 6 -26.04 22.38 1.16
CA ARG A 6 -26.69 23.32 2.09
C ARG A 6 -27.26 22.63 3.32
N ASP A 7 -27.98 21.52 3.14
CA ASP A 7 -28.79 20.90 4.20
C ASP A 7 -28.09 19.67 4.83
N TYR A 8 -27.16 19.02 4.12
CA TYR A 8 -26.44 17.80 4.51
C TYR A 8 -24.93 17.95 4.22
N GLY A 9 -24.08 18.17 5.23
CA GLY A 9 -22.64 18.42 5.01
C GLY A 9 -21.91 17.38 4.14
N LEU A 10 -20.81 17.79 3.51
CA LEU A 10 -19.98 16.95 2.64
C LEU A 10 -18.62 16.69 3.29
N VAL A 11 -18.21 15.42 3.37
CA VAL A 11 -16.84 15.06 3.78
C VAL A 11 -16.11 14.51 2.56
N CYS A 12 -15.09 15.23 2.11
CA CYS A 12 -14.27 14.87 0.97
C CYS A 12 -12.92 14.34 1.43
N ILE A 13 -12.58 13.12 1.02
CA ILE A 13 -11.24 12.54 1.24
C ILE A 13 -10.41 12.78 -0.03
N SER A 14 -9.35 13.58 0.07
CA SER A 14 -8.49 13.86 -1.08
C SER A 14 -7.50 12.73 -1.31
N ARG A 15 -7.36 12.33 -2.57
CA ARG A 15 -6.33 11.41 -3.05
C ARG A 15 -5.22 12.20 -3.77
N PRO A 16 -3.97 11.70 -3.77
CA PRO A 16 -2.88 12.35 -4.50
C PRO A 16 -3.21 12.49 -6.00
N GLY A 17 -2.95 13.67 -6.55
CA GLY A 17 -3.25 14.00 -7.94
C GLY A 17 -4.59 14.71 -8.20
N THR A 18 -5.40 14.97 -7.17
CA THR A 18 -6.59 15.82 -7.27
C THR A 18 -6.57 16.92 -6.21
N ASP A 19 -6.55 18.17 -6.64
CA ASP A 19 -6.64 19.34 -5.77
C ASP A 19 -8.12 19.70 -5.54
N VAL A 20 -8.66 19.18 -4.44
CA VAL A 20 -10.07 19.36 -4.08
C VAL A 20 -10.36 20.81 -3.69
N ALA A 21 -9.41 21.50 -3.06
CA ALA A 21 -9.58 22.92 -2.69
C ALA A 21 -9.77 23.79 -3.94
N LYS A 22 -8.97 23.55 -4.97
CA LYS A 22 -9.15 24.20 -6.28
C LYS A 22 -10.49 23.84 -6.94
N CYS A 23 -10.97 22.61 -6.81
CA CYS A 23 -12.28 22.21 -7.31
C CYS A 23 -13.44 22.95 -6.60
N ILE A 24 -13.34 23.16 -5.29
CA ILE A 24 -14.33 23.91 -4.50
C ILE A 24 -14.31 25.39 -4.92
N PHE A 25 -13.13 26.00 -5.01
CA PHE A 25 -12.97 27.40 -5.40
C PHE A 25 -13.52 27.69 -6.80
N ASN A 26 -13.27 26.81 -7.77
CA ASN A 26 -13.74 26.99 -9.13
C ASN A 26 -15.27 26.87 -9.27
N SER A 27 -15.97 26.32 -8.27
CA SER A 27 -17.41 26.15 -8.28
C SER A 27 -18.10 27.19 -7.41
N SER A 28 -18.90 28.06 -8.03
CA SER A 28 -19.68 29.09 -7.33
C SER A 28 -20.67 28.52 -6.30
N LEU A 29 -21.17 27.31 -6.52
CA LEU A 29 -22.10 26.63 -5.60
C LEU A 29 -21.39 26.04 -4.39
N LEU A 30 -20.23 25.41 -4.58
CA LEU A 30 -19.47 24.79 -3.48
C LEU A 30 -18.78 25.86 -2.63
N SER A 31 -18.24 26.91 -3.25
CA SER A 31 -17.61 28.02 -2.54
C SER A 31 -18.60 28.78 -1.64
N LYS A 32 -19.88 28.91 -2.04
CA LYS A 32 -20.92 29.54 -1.19
C LYS A 32 -21.17 28.78 0.12
N TYR A 33 -21.05 27.45 0.10
CA TYR A 33 -21.32 26.57 1.24
C TYR A 33 -20.06 25.83 1.69
N GLU A 34 -18.89 26.44 1.54
CA GLU A 34 -17.59 25.83 1.89
C GLU A 34 -17.52 25.44 3.37
N SER A 35 -18.19 26.19 4.25
CA SER A 35 -18.27 25.86 5.69
C SER A 35 -18.91 24.50 5.97
N ASN A 36 -19.72 23.97 5.05
CA ASN A 36 -20.36 22.66 5.16
C ASN A 36 -19.53 21.53 4.52
N ILE A 37 -18.36 21.85 3.96
CA ILE A 37 -17.48 20.89 3.28
C ILE A 37 -16.23 20.68 4.14
N GLN A 38 -16.02 19.45 4.61
CA GLN A 38 -14.82 19.06 5.34
C GLN A 38 -13.86 18.32 4.42
N LEU A 39 -12.66 18.87 4.25
CA LEU A 39 -11.59 18.24 3.48
C LEU A 39 -10.68 17.43 4.41
N VAL A 40 -10.53 16.14 4.12
CA VAL A 40 -9.65 15.23 4.84
C VAL A 40 -8.57 14.74 3.88
N SER A 41 -7.31 14.97 4.23
CA SER A 41 -6.18 14.47 3.45
C SER A 41 -5.86 13.02 3.81
N GLU A 42 -5.88 12.14 2.81
CA GLU A 42 -5.39 10.77 2.95
C GLU A 42 -3.84 10.77 2.89
N TRP A 43 -3.18 10.35 3.97
CA TRP A 43 -1.70 10.30 4.03
C TRP A 43 -1.12 9.08 3.32
N CYS A 44 -1.91 8.01 3.17
CA CYS A 44 -1.51 6.81 2.44
C CYS A 44 -2.01 6.88 0.99
N GLY A 45 -1.13 6.57 0.04
CA GLY A 45 -1.46 6.60 -1.39
C GLY A 45 -2.30 5.39 -1.81
N ASN A 46 -3.58 5.35 -1.45
CA ASN A 46 -4.46 4.27 -1.88
C ASN A 46 -4.77 4.40 -3.37
N ASN A 47 -4.13 3.60 -4.21
CA ASN A 47 -4.39 3.51 -5.66
C ASN A 47 -5.36 2.39 -6.05
N LEU A 48 -6.03 1.78 -5.07
CA LEU A 48 -7.01 0.73 -5.33
C LEU A 48 -8.35 1.34 -5.72
N SER A 49 -8.88 0.89 -6.86
CA SER A 49 -10.20 1.28 -7.36
C SER A 49 -10.98 0.04 -7.77
N SER A 50 -12.31 0.10 -7.70
CA SER A 50 -13.17 -1.01 -8.15
C SER A 50 -12.96 -1.34 -9.64
N THR A 51 -12.49 -0.39 -10.45
CA THR A 51 -12.10 -0.65 -11.85
C THR A 51 -10.85 -1.49 -11.95
N LEU A 52 -9.83 -1.21 -11.12
CA LEU A 52 -8.62 -2.02 -11.02
C LEU A 52 -8.97 -3.45 -10.59
N ILE A 53 -9.76 -3.60 -9.52
CA ILE A 53 -10.16 -4.92 -8.98
C ILE A 53 -10.92 -5.75 -10.03
N ARG A 54 -11.95 -5.17 -10.67
CA ARG A 54 -12.71 -5.85 -11.73
C ARG A 54 -11.84 -6.19 -12.95
N ARG A 55 -10.83 -5.39 -13.27
CA ARG A 55 -9.87 -5.71 -14.33
C ARG A 55 -8.98 -6.88 -13.93
N SER A 56 -8.39 -6.86 -12.74
CA SER A 56 -7.55 -7.95 -12.24
C SER A 56 -8.30 -9.28 -12.18
N LEU A 57 -9.57 -9.27 -11.73
CA LEU A 57 -10.43 -10.46 -11.75
C LEU A 57 -10.63 -11.03 -13.16
N ARG A 58 -10.92 -10.17 -14.16
CA ARG A 58 -11.07 -10.59 -15.57
C ARG A 58 -9.78 -11.15 -16.16
N LEU A 59 -8.63 -10.64 -15.71
CA LEU A 59 -7.31 -11.11 -16.12
C LEU A 59 -6.85 -12.37 -15.37
N GLY A 60 -7.63 -12.88 -14.40
CA GLY A 60 -7.25 -14.01 -13.57
C GLY A 60 -6.13 -13.71 -12.57
N GLN A 61 -5.87 -12.42 -12.28
CA GLN A 61 -4.89 -12.02 -11.28
C GLN A 61 -5.46 -12.21 -9.88
N SER A 62 -4.59 -12.57 -8.93
CA SER A 62 -4.96 -12.61 -7.52
C SER A 62 -5.26 -11.20 -7.01
N ILE A 63 -6.42 -11.03 -6.39
CA ILE A 63 -6.79 -9.81 -5.66
C ILE A 63 -6.78 -10.03 -4.13
N ARG A 64 -6.18 -11.14 -3.68
CA ARG A 64 -6.03 -11.43 -2.25
C ARG A 64 -5.27 -10.28 -1.59
N TYR A 65 -5.69 -9.89 -0.38
CA TYR A 65 -5.17 -8.73 0.38
C TYR A 65 -5.59 -7.34 -0.14
N LEU A 66 -6.23 -7.23 -1.32
CA LEU A 66 -6.79 -5.95 -1.79
C LEU A 66 -8.24 -5.74 -1.31
N VAL A 67 -8.90 -6.82 -0.94
CA VAL A 67 -10.31 -6.88 -0.52
C VAL A 67 -10.40 -7.86 0.65
N PRO A 68 -11.32 -7.66 1.62
CA PRO A 68 -11.54 -8.63 2.69
C PRO A 68 -11.83 -10.04 2.18
N ASP A 69 -11.31 -11.06 2.89
CA ASP A 69 -11.42 -12.47 2.48
C ASP A 69 -12.88 -12.92 2.33
N ALA A 70 -13.79 -12.46 3.20
CA ALA A 70 -15.22 -12.77 3.10
C ALA A 70 -15.85 -12.28 1.79
N ALA A 71 -15.46 -11.09 1.32
CA ALA A 71 -15.92 -10.56 0.04
C ALA A 71 -15.26 -11.28 -1.14
N LEU A 72 -13.99 -11.67 -1.01
CA LEU A 72 -13.28 -12.46 -2.01
C LEU A 72 -13.95 -13.82 -2.26
N GLU A 73 -14.35 -14.51 -1.21
CA GLU A 73 -15.08 -15.78 -1.29
C GLU A 73 -16.40 -15.61 -2.04
N LYS A 74 -17.18 -14.57 -1.71
CA LYS A 74 -18.47 -14.30 -2.36
C LYS A 74 -18.33 -13.96 -3.84
N ILE A 75 -17.27 -13.23 -4.21
CA ILE A 75 -16.96 -12.92 -5.62
C ILE A 75 -16.73 -14.20 -6.42
N TYR A 76 -15.98 -15.17 -5.88
CA TYR A 76 -15.71 -16.43 -6.56
C TYR A 76 -16.91 -17.39 -6.56
N GLU A 77 -17.66 -17.48 -5.47
CA GLU A 77 -18.85 -18.32 -5.37
C GLU A 77 -19.92 -17.93 -6.39
N LEU A 78 -20.16 -16.62 -6.55
CA LEU A 78 -21.14 -16.08 -7.51
C LEU A 78 -20.56 -15.86 -8.90
N GLY A 79 -19.25 -16.06 -9.12
CA GLY A 79 -18.58 -15.78 -10.39
C GLY A 79 -18.67 -14.31 -10.84
N LEU A 80 -18.70 -13.36 -9.90
CA LEU A 80 -18.86 -11.93 -10.21
C LEU A 80 -17.69 -11.43 -11.06
N TYR A 81 -17.99 -10.54 -12.01
CA TYR A 81 -17.00 -9.92 -12.89
C TYR A 81 -16.17 -10.90 -13.74
N GLY A 82 -16.70 -12.11 -13.98
CA GLY A 82 -15.99 -13.16 -14.72
C GLY A 82 -14.85 -13.80 -13.92
N ALA A 83 -14.86 -13.62 -12.59
CA ALA A 83 -13.87 -14.20 -11.71
C ALA A 83 -13.93 -15.73 -11.77
N ARG A 84 -12.77 -16.35 -11.98
CA ARG A 84 -12.59 -17.79 -11.80
C ARG A 84 -11.64 -18.01 -10.66
N LYS A 85 -11.96 -18.97 -9.78
CA LYS A 85 -11.07 -19.33 -8.67
C LYS A 85 -9.74 -19.76 -9.29
N PRO A 86 -8.60 -19.16 -8.91
CA PRO A 86 -7.32 -19.61 -9.41
C PRO A 86 -7.15 -21.07 -8.96
N GLU A 87 -6.93 -21.96 -9.92
CA GLU A 87 -6.49 -23.33 -9.64
C GLU A 87 -5.27 -23.21 -8.74
N ARG A 88 -5.35 -23.76 -7.53
CA ARG A 88 -4.16 -23.90 -6.71
C ARG A 88 -3.28 -24.84 -7.52
N SER A 89 -2.18 -24.35 -8.08
CA SER A 89 -1.09 -25.25 -8.40
C SER A 89 -0.71 -25.90 -7.08
N VAL A 90 -1.21 -27.12 -6.88
CA VAL A 90 -0.58 -28.04 -5.96
C VAL A 90 0.86 -28.02 -6.44
N LEU A 91 1.76 -27.41 -5.68
CA LEU A 91 3.16 -27.78 -5.72
C LEU A 91 3.12 -29.25 -5.37
N GLN A 92 2.95 -30.10 -6.39
CA GLN A 92 3.18 -31.51 -6.23
C GLN A 92 4.64 -31.56 -5.79
N PRO A 93 4.97 -32.17 -4.63
CA PRO A 93 6.36 -32.48 -4.36
C PRO A 93 6.82 -33.26 -5.58
N ASP A 94 7.79 -32.70 -6.29
CA ASP A 94 8.33 -33.28 -7.50
C ASP A 94 8.81 -34.69 -7.16
N LYS A 95 8.05 -35.70 -7.56
CA LYS A 95 8.56 -37.07 -7.58
C LYS A 95 9.45 -37.23 -8.81
N SER A 96 10.50 -36.41 -8.91
CA SER A 96 11.73 -36.66 -9.69
C SER A 96 12.59 -35.39 -9.79
N CYS A 97 13.14 -34.86 -8.69
CA CYS A 97 14.47 -34.27 -8.80
C CYS A 97 15.44 -35.43 -9.01
N GLY A 98 15.92 -35.62 -10.24
CA GLY A 98 16.96 -36.58 -10.53
C GLY A 98 18.17 -36.35 -9.62
N ARG A 99 18.57 -37.41 -8.92
CA ARG A 99 19.86 -37.63 -8.22
C ARG A 99 20.77 -36.38 -8.16
N VAL A 100 20.70 -35.64 -7.06
CA VAL A 100 21.71 -34.63 -6.71
C VAL A 100 23.08 -35.34 -6.63
N PRO A 101 24.13 -34.90 -7.34
CA PRO A 101 25.47 -35.43 -7.11
C PRO A 101 25.89 -35.11 -5.67
N THR A 102 26.19 -36.14 -4.89
CA THR A 102 26.74 -35.99 -3.54
C THR A 102 28.06 -35.21 -3.60
N ALA A 103 28.01 -33.92 -3.26
CA ALA A 103 29.21 -33.14 -2.99
C ALA A 103 29.83 -33.63 -1.67
N LYS A 104 31.12 -33.96 -1.70
CA LYS A 104 31.89 -34.31 -0.50
C LYS A 104 31.98 -33.09 0.43
N PRO A 105 31.95 -33.25 1.76
CA PRO A 105 32.11 -32.13 2.68
C PRO A 105 33.51 -31.54 2.50
N LEU A 106 33.60 -30.23 2.25
CA LEU A 106 34.87 -29.51 2.36
C LEU A 106 35.20 -29.37 3.85
N SER A 107 36.40 -29.81 4.23
CA SER A 107 36.99 -29.57 5.54
C SER A 107 37.25 -28.07 5.76
N PRO A 108 37.14 -27.55 6.99
CA PRO A 108 37.32 -26.12 7.26
C PRO A 108 38.80 -25.74 7.19
N THR A 109 39.18 -24.95 6.19
CA THR A 109 40.46 -24.23 6.18
C THR A 109 40.27 -22.89 6.89
N ARG A 110 41.05 -22.65 7.96
CA ARG A 110 41.11 -21.37 8.67
C ARG A 110 42.04 -20.45 7.90
N ASP A 111 41.50 -19.41 7.27
CA ASP A 111 42.31 -18.29 6.79
C ASP A 111 41.85 -16.99 7.45
N ASN A 112 42.84 -16.32 8.05
CA ASN A 112 42.72 -15.17 8.93
C ASN A 112 42.36 -13.90 8.14
N TYR A 113 41.34 -13.17 8.58
CA TYR A 113 41.04 -11.83 8.07
C TYR A 113 41.71 -10.78 8.95
N SER A 114 42.61 -10.01 8.33
CA SER A 114 43.20 -8.78 8.87
C SER A 114 42.18 -7.64 8.79
N GLU A 115 42.02 -6.95 9.92
CA GLU A 115 41.05 -5.88 10.17
C GLU A 115 41.65 -4.53 9.76
N SER A 116 41.47 -4.13 8.51
CA SER A 116 41.73 -2.76 8.05
C SER A 116 40.97 -2.53 6.75
N ASP A 117 39.76 -1.97 6.86
CA ASP A 117 39.15 -1.00 5.94
C ASP A 117 37.61 -0.99 6.09
N VAL A 118 37.13 -0.44 7.21
CA VAL A 118 35.78 0.12 7.30
C VAL A 118 35.90 1.50 7.92
N GLN A 119 36.08 2.52 7.07
CA GLN A 119 35.73 3.89 7.43
C GLN A 119 34.38 4.23 6.81
N LEU A 120 33.38 4.43 7.65
CA LEU A 120 32.31 5.39 7.39
C LEU A 120 31.85 5.99 8.72
N THR A 121 31.81 7.32 8.74
CA THR A 121 31.80 8.22 9.89
C THR A 121 30.47 8.19 10.65
N ASN A 122 30.53 7.92 11.96
CA ASN A 122 29.44 8.18 12.90
C ASN A 122 29.59 9.60 13.44
N SER A 123 28.60 10.47 13.20
CA SER A 123 28.46 11.74 13.92
C SER A 123 27.62 11.53 15.18
N PRO A 124 28.01 12.08 16.35
CA PRO A 124 27.34 11.79 17.62
C PRO A 124 26.14 12.70 17.90
N ILE A 125 25.15 12.13 18.59
CA ILE A 125 24.03 12.82 19.25
C ILE A 125 24.54 13.40 20.57
N THR A 126 24.40 14.72 20.78
CA THR A 126 24.63 15.36 22.08
C THR A 126 23.35 16.04 22.56
N THR A 127 22.86 15.58 23.71
CA THR A 127 21.83 16.19 24.54
C THR A 127 22.47 17.28 25.40
N THR A 128 21.83 18.44 25.57
CA THR A 128 22.06 19.34 26.71
C THR A 128 20.85 20.25 26.92
N GLU A 129 20.51 20.44 28.20
CA GLU A 129 19.28 21.03 28.75
C GLU A 129 19.15 22.57 28.65
N ASP A 130 17.90 23.02 28.78
CA ASP A 130 17.29 24.24 29.34
C ASP A 130 18.07 25.56 29.46
N THR A 131 17.42 26.68 29.06
CA THR A 131 17.05 27.88 29.90
C THR A 131 16.40 28.99 29.01
N PRO A 132 15.38 29.77 29.49
CA PRO A 132 14.42 30.52 28.64
C PRO A 132 14.81 31.99 28.33
N PRO A 133 14.08 32.67 27.42
CA PRO A 133 14.47 34.00 26.92
C PRO A 133 14.12 35.14 27.88
N SER A 134 15.02 36.13 27.95
CA SER A 134 14.84 37.38 28.69
C SER A 134 14.62 38.56 27.71
N THR A 135 13.53 39.28 27.97
CA THR A 135 13.13 40.66 27.58
C THR A 135 13.03 41.04 26.10
#